data_AF-A0A1X1QUP9-F1
#
_entry.id   AF-A0A1X1QUP9-F1
#
_cell.length_a   1.000
_cell.length_b   1.000
_cell.length_c   1.000
_cell.angle_alpha   90.00
_cell.angle_beta   90.00
_cell.angle_gamma   90.00
#
_symmetry.space_group_name_H-M   'P 1'
#
loop_
_entity.id
_entity.type
_entity.pdbx_description
1 polymer ?
#
loop_
_entity_poly.entity_id
_entity_poly.type
_entity_poly.pdbx_seq_one_letter_code
_entity_poly.pdbx_strand_id
1 'polypeptide(L)'
;MLMADQMRTLPEFFADIPDPRRKQGRRHSLSCILAISAGAVLCGMEGYKAISGWADDLGQKARARFKCRKRDGYYSVPSRTTFRETLTYLRDLYSQLPIILMS
;
A
#
# COMPACT_ATOMS: atom_id res chain seq x y z
N MET A 1 -2.73 -2.83 17.28
CA MET A 1 -3.46 -3.84 16.48
C MET A 1 -4.51 -3.11 15.66
N LEU A 2 -4.60 -3.35 14.35
CA LEU A 2 -5.66 -2.78 13.49
C LEU A 2 -6.94 -3.62 13.57
N MET A 3 -8.09 -2.95 13.64
CA MET A 3 -9.40 -3.60 13.61
C MET A 3 -9.82 -3.92 12.18
N ALA A 4 -10.72 -4.88 12.02
CA ALA A 4 -11.16 -5.36 10.70
C ALA A 4 -11.75 -4.24 9.83
N ASP A 5 -12.48 -3.30 10.42
CA ASP A 5 -13.05 -2.16 9.67
C ASP A 5 -11.97 -1.17 9.23
N GLN A 6 -10.97 -0.91 10.08
CA GLN A 6 -9.83 -0.07 9.71
C GLN A 6 -9.04 -0.65 8.53
N MET A 7 -8.94 -1.98 8.45
CA MET A 7 -8.30 -2.64 7.30
C MET A 7 -9.09 -2.48 5.99
N ARG A 8 -10.42 -2.26 6.06
CA ARG A 8 -11.28 -2.03 4.89
C ARG A 8 -11.32 -0.56 4.47
N THR A 9 -11.36 0.34 5.45
CA THR A 9 -11.42 1.78 5.20
C THR A 9 -10.13 2.33 4.63
N LEU A 10 -8.97 1.81 5.04
CA LEU A 10 -7.67 2.27 4.51
C LEU A 10 -7.55 2.19 2.98
N PRO A 11 -7.79 1.06 2.30
CA PRO A 11 -7.73 1.01 0.84
C PRO A 11 -8.86 1.79 0.16
N GLU A 12 -9.97 2.07 0.85
CA GLU A 12 -11.05 2.94 0.33
C GLU A 12 -10.65 4.40 0.36
N PHE A 13 -10.01 4.85 1.45
CA PHE A 13 -9.47 6.19 1.58
C PHE A 13 -8.47 6.56 0.47
N PHE A 14 -7.69 5.59 -0.01
CA PHE A 14 -6.72 5.79 -1.10
C PHE A 14 -7.27 5.46 -2.49
N ALA A 15 -8.56 5.13 -2.63
CA ALA A 15 -9.12 4.66 -3.91
C ALA A 15 -9.11 5.73 -5.01
N ASP A 16 -9.29 6.99 -4.62
CA ASP A 16 -9.42 8.12 -5.56
C ASP A 16 -8.07 8.71 -5.98
N ILE A 17 -6.95 8.22 -5.42
CA ILE A 17 -5.62 8.67 -5.82
C ILE A 17 -5.28 8.06 -7.19
N PRO A 18 -5.07 8.87 -8.25
CA PRO A 18 -4.66 8.36 -9.54
C PRO A 18 -3.34 7.60 -9.42
N ASP A 19 -3.23 6.43 -10.07
CA ASP A 19 -1.97 5.67 -10.05
C ASP A 19 -1.02 6.19 -11.15
N PRO A 20 0.06 6.91 -10.80
CA PRO A 20 0.99 7.48 -11.78
C PRO A 20 1.95 6.43 -12.38
N ARG A 21 1.99 5.20 -11.83
CA ARG A 21 2.92 4.16 -12.28
C ARG A 21 2.53 3.64 -13.65
N ARG A 22 3.49 3.14 -14.43
CA ARG A 22 3.23 2.48 -15.73
C ARG A 22 2.37 1.23 -15.55
N LYS A 23 1.55 0.88 -16.57
CA LYS A 23 0.63 -0.29 -16.53
C LYS A 23 1.31 -1.59 -16.07
N GLN A 24 2.54 -1.85 -16.49
CA GLN A 24 3.29 -3.07 -16.12
C GLN A 24 3.60 -3.16 -14.60
N GLY A 25 3.68 -2.02 -13.91
CA GLY A 25 3.90 -1.92 -12.46
C GLY A 25 2.64 -2.01 -11.61
N ARG A 26 1.45 -2.05 -12.22
CA ARG A 26 0.15 -2.03 -11.51
C ARG A 26 -0.38 -3.42 -11.15
N ARG A 27 0.51 -4.38 -10.89
CA ARG A 27 0.11 -5.74 -10.43
C ARG A 27 -0.67 -5.65 -9.12
N HIS A 28 -0.25 -4.80 -8.20
CA HIS A 28 -1.00 -4.44 -7.00
C HIS A 28 -1.52 -3.01 -7.16
N SER A 29 -2.77 -2.77 -6.78
CA SER A 29 -3.34 -1.42 -6.83
C SER A 29 -2.56 -0.48 -5.93
N LEU A 30 -2.50 0.80 -6.32
CA LEU A 30 -1.86 1.82 -5.50
C LEU A 30 -2.52 1.91 -4.13
N SER A 31 -3.85 1.88 -4.09
CA SER A 31 -4.63 1.89 -2.85
C SER A 31 -4.26 0.77 -1.89
N CYS A 32 -4.04 -0.45 -2.38
CA CYS A 32 -3.61 -1.59 -1.56
C CYS A 32 -2.22 -1.35 -0.97
N ILE A 33 -1.28 -0.87 -1.77
CA ILE A 33 0.10 -0.61 -1.33
C ILE A 33 0.13 0.49 -0.26
N LEU A 34 -0.59 1.60 -0.49
CA LEU A 34 -0.68 2.70 0.46
C LEU A 34 -1.38 2.27 1.75
N ALA A 35 -2.47 1.51 1.65
CA ALA A 35 -3.21 1.00 2.80
C ALA A 35 -2.37 0.07 3.68
N ILE A 36 -1.63 -0.87 3.07
CA ILE A 36 -0.74 -1.77 3.83
C ILE A 36 0.40 -0.97 4.46
N SER A 37 0.98 -0.01 3.73
CA SER A 37 2.06 0.83 4.24
C SER A 37 1.60 1.65 5.45
N ALA A 38 0.44 2.32 5.33
CA ALA A 38 -0.16 3.08 6.42
C ALA A 38 -0.51 2.17 7.61
N GLY A 39 -1.10 1.01 7.34
CA GLY A 39 -1.46 0.06 8.39
C GLY A 39 -0.24 -0.46 9.17
N ALA A 40 0.85 -0.74 8.46
CA ALA A 40 2.12 -1.15 9.06
C ALA A 40 2.70 -0.04 9.94
N VAL A 41 2.74 1.21 9.46
CA VAL A 41 3.23 2.37 10.22
C VAL A 41 2.38 2.63 11.46
N LEU A 42 1.05 2.55 11.36
CA LEU A 42 0.15 2.64 12.52
C LEU A 42 0.37 1.50 13.54
N CYS A 43 0.95 0.38 13.10
CA CYS A 43 1.37 -0.72 13.97
C CYS A 43 2.83 -0.60 14.44
N GLY A 44 3.49 0.53 14.21
CA GLY A 44 4.86 0.79 14.65
C GLY A 44 5.96 0.22 13.76
N MET A 45 5.62 -0.18 12.52
CA MET A 45 6.62 -0.71 11.58
C MET A 45 7.34 0.42 10.86
N GLU A 46 8.68 0.36 10.84
CA GLU A 46 9.51 1.37 10.19
C GLU A 46 10.36 0.77 9.06
N GLY A 47 10.35 1.44 7.91
CA GLY A 47 11.13 1.06 6.74
C GLY A 47 10.53 -0.11 5.94
N TYR A 48 10.96 -0.22 4.68
CA TYR A 48 10.33 -1.13 3.71
C TYR A 48 10.41 -2.61 4.09
N LYS A 49 11.44 -3.02 4.83
CA LYS A 49 11.61 -4.41 5.27
C LYS A 49 10.59 -4.77 6.36
N ALA A 50 10.37 -3.88 7.33
CA ALA A 50 9.39 -4.11 8.39
C ALA A 50 7.96 -4.08 7.82
N ILE A 51 7.67 -3.14 6.91
CA ILE A 51 6.38 -3.05 6.24
C ILE A 51 6.09 -4.34 5.45
N SER A 52 7.05 -4.85 4.67
CA SER A 52 6.84 -6.09 3.92
C SER A 52 6.67 -7.29 4.84
N GLY A 53 7.45 -7.39 5.92
CA GLY A 53 7.32 -8.47 6.90
C GLY A 53 5.95 -8.46 7.57
N TRP A 54 5.50 -7.29 8.02
CA TRP A 54 4.16 -7.13 8.59
C TRP A 54 3.05 -7.53 7.60
N ALA A 55 3.20 -7.17 6.31
CA ALA A 55 2.26 -7.57 5.27
C ALA A 55 2.26 -9.10 5.07
N ASP A 56 3.42 -9.74 5.08
CA ASP A 56 3.56 -11.19 4.97
C ASP A 56 2.92 -11.91 6.17
N ASP A 57 3.00 -11.34 7.38
CA ASP A 57 2.37 -11.90 8.59
C ASP A 57 0.84 -11.77 8.60
N LEU A 58 0.25 -10.96 7.70
CA LEU A 58 -1.20 -10.85 7.59
C LEU A 58 -1.83 -12.17 7.13
N GLY A 59 -2.82 -12.64 7.89
CA GLY A 59 -3.69 -13.73 7.46
C GLY A 59 -4.51 -13.37 6.21
N GLN A 60 -4.99 -14.40 5.49
CA GLN A 60 -5.72 -14.23 4.22
C GLN A 60 -6.93 -13.30 4.30
N LYS A 61 -7.69 -13.35 5.40
CA LYS A 61 -8.84 -12.45 5.62
C LYS A 61 -8.41 -10.98 5.74
N ALA A 62 -7.28 -10.70 6.39
CA ALA A 62 -6.75 -9.34 6.50
C ALA A 62 -6.25 -8.84 5.13
N ARG A 63 -5.52 -9.68 4.38
CA ARG A 63 -5.10 -9.36 3.01
C ARG A 63 -6.29 -9.07 2.08
N ALA A 64 -7.37 -9.82 2.21
CA ALA A 64 -8.61 -9.55 1.48
C ALA A 64 -9.22 -8.18 1.84
N ARG A 65 -9.22 -7.80 3.13
CA ARG A 65 -9.71 -6.48 3.59
C ARG A 65 -8.85 -5.33 3.03
N PHE A 66 -7.54 -5.53 2.94
CA PHE A 66 -6.61 -4.60 2.28
C PHE A 66 -6.73 -4.58 0.74
N LYS A 67 -7.69 -5.31 0.16
CA LYS A 67 -7.89 -5.44 -1.29
C LYS A 67 -6.63 -5.94 -2.01
N CYS A 68 -5.86 -6.82 -1.37
CA CYS A 68 -4.73 -7.49 -2.01
C CYS A 68 -5.16 -8.21 -3.29
N ARG A 69 -4.22 -8.36 -4.22
CA ARG A 69 -4.46 -9.10 -5.45
C ARG A 69 -4.76 -10.57 -5.12
N LYS A 70 -5.89 -11.09 -5.64
CA LYS A 70 -6.23 -12.51 -5.58
C LYS A 70 -5.69 -13.24 -6.81
N ARG A 71 -5.05 -14.38 -6.60
CA ARG A 71 -4.54 -15.29 -7.63
C ARG A 71 -4.72 -16.73 -7.14
N ASP A 72 -5.32 -17.60 -7.94
CA ASP A 72 -5.45 -19.02 -7.61
C ASP A 72 -6.07 -19.27 -6.21
N GLY A 73 -7.05 -18.44 -5.85
CA GLY A 73 -7.71 -18.48 -4.54
C GLY A 73 -6.98 -17.75 -3.40
N TYR A 74 -5.72 -17.35 -3.59
CA TYR A 74 -4.86 -16.78 -2.56
C TYR A 74 -4.64 -15.27 -2.73
N TYR A 75 -4.67 -14.52 -1.63
CA TYR A 75 -4.37 -13.10 -1.59
C TYR A 75 -2.86 -12.88 -1.40
N SER A 76 -2.20 -12.38 -2.44
CA SER A 76 -0.77 -12.04 -2.45
C SER A 76 -0.56 -10.57 -2.06
N VAL A 77 0.36 -10.34 -1.12
CA VAL A 77 0.79 -8.99 -0.73
C VAL A 77 1.86 -8.46 -1.69
N PRO A 78 2.06 -7.13 -1.76
CA PRO A 78 3.18 -6.54 -2.48
C PRO A 78 4.53 -6.98 -1.88
N SER A 79 5.54 -7.17 -2.72
CA SER A 79 6.90 -7.45 -2.24
C SER A 79 7.56 -6.24 -1.61
N ARG A 80 8.64 -6.43 -0.83
CA ARG A 80 9.51 -5.35 -0.34
C ARG A 80 9.94 -4.39 -1.46
N THR A 81 10.33 -4.92 -2.61
CA THR A 81 10.75 -4.13 -3.77
C THR A 81 9.59 -3.29 -4.30
N THR A 82 8.39 -3.86 -4.37
CA THR A 82 7.18 -3.14 -4.80
C THR A 82 6.84 -1.98 -3.85
N PHE A 83 6.96 -2.18 -2.52
CA PHE A 83 6.80 -1.10 -1.55
C PHE A 83 7.85 0.00 -1.76
N ARG A 84 9.13 -0.38 -1.82
CA ARG A 84 10.24 0.57 -2.02
C ARG A 84 10.04 1.40 -3.29
N GLU A 85 9.87 0.74 -4.43
CA GLU A 85 9.76 1.42 -5.73
C GLU A 85 8.53 2.33 -5.78
N THR A 86 7.38 1.86 -5.30
CA THR A 86 6.15 2.66 -5.33
C THR A 86 6.27 3.88 -4.41
N LEU A 87 6.74 3.71 -3.18
CA LEU A 87 6.83 4.80 -2.20
C LEU A 87 7.96 5.78 -2.52
N THR A 88 9.09 5.32 -3.07
CA THR A 88 10.14 6.20 -3.60
C THR A 88 9.62 6.99 -4.79
N TYR A 89 8.96 6.35 -5.74
CA TYR A 89 8.41 7.03 -6.91
C TYR A 89 7.41 8.14 -6.53
N LEU A 90 6.51 7.87 -5.59
CA LEU A 90 5.56 8.90 -5.11
C LEU A 90 6.28 10.04 -4.40
N ARG A 91 7.23 9.73 -3.52
CA ARG A 91 8.04 10.76 -2.83
C ARG A 91 8.73 11.68 -3.82
N ASP A 92 9.36 11.11 -4.85
CA ASP A 92 10.06 11.88 -5.86
C ASP A 92 9.07 12.74 -6.66
N LEU A 93 7.90 12.19 -7.03
CA LEU A 93 6.84 12.94 -7.71
C LEU A 93 6.35 14.15 -6.90
N TYR A 94 6.07 13.97 -5.61
CA TYR A 94 5.62 15.07 -4.73
C TYR A 94 6.75 16.05 -4.37
N SER A 95 8.00 15.61 -4.34
CA SER A 95 9.16 16.49 -4.08
C SER A 95 9.46 17.44 -5.25
N GLN A 96 8.96 17.12 -6.45
CA GLN A 96 9.10 17.96 -7.64
C GLN A 96 7.88 18.89 -7.86
N LEU A 97 6.82 18.76 -7.06
CA LEU A 97 5.69 19.68 -7.13
C LEU A 97 6.05 20.98 -6.39
N PRO A 98 5.91 22.16 -7.04
CA PRO A 98 6.06 23.41 -6.32
C PRO A 98 5.02 23.44 -5.19
N ILE A 99 5.47 23.83 -3.99
CA ILE A 99 4.72 23.89 -2.72
C ILE A 99 3.35 24.61 -2.85
N ILE A 100 3.14 25.37 -3.92
CA ILE A 100 2.00 26.23 -4.21
C ILE A 100 0.74 25.45 -4.68
N LEU A 101 0.84 24.16 -5.01
CA LEU A 101 -0.31 23.37 -5.51
C LEU A 101 -1.06 22.55 -4.43
N MET A 102 -0.71 22.70 -3.15
CA MET A 102 -1.39 22.03 -2.02
C MET A 102 -2.03 23.03 -1.04
N SER A 103 -2.68 24.07 -1.57
CA SER A 103 -3.47 25.06 -0.81
C SER A 103 -4.88 25.17 -1.38
#